data_AF-A0A9E4E0G9-F1
#
_entry.id   AF-A0A9E4E0G9-F1
#
_cell.length_a   1.000
_cell.length_b   1.000
_cell.length_c   1.000
_cell.angle_alpha   90.00
_cell.angle_beta   90.00
_cell.angle_gamma   90.00
#
_symmetry.space_group_name_H-M   'P 1'
#
loop_
_entity.id
_entity.type
_entity.pdbx_description
1 polymer ?
#
loop_
_entity_poly.entity_id
_entity_poly.type
_entity_poly.pdbx_seq_one_letter_code
_entity_poly.pdbx_strand_id
1 'polypeptide(L)'
;MLETFEPDIFKKTYMSYYRKWCVAWGVIMVLLVALIVTSYTINSESQIIATGLFVIDRIALGILTGYGLIGIAVVYAFAILAMSPGQALGIIAIGGINACGIIAIGVNAGGIIALGINAYGVIAIGPHAWGIYTLSNSEFGKGRYRFSPNHQDEQAVKFFTHFMPKLNTAFSPNS
;
A
#
# COMPACT_ATOMS: atom_id res chain seq x y z
N MET A 1 0.86 -36.78 0.76
CA MET A 1 -0.49 -36.38 0.34
C MET A 1 -0.36 -34.97 -0.19
N LEU A 2 -0.76 -34.73 -1.44
CA LEU A 2 -0.76 -33.38 -2.01
C LEU A 2 -1.89 -32.61 -1.34
N GLU A 3 -1.57 -31.58 -0.56
CA GLU A 3 -2.58 -30.66 -0.04
C GLU A 3 -3.36 -30.09 -1.22
N THR A 4 -4.66 -30.30 -1.22
CA THR A 4 -5.54 -29.77 -2.26
C THR A 4 -5.81 -28.30 -1.98
N PHE A 5 -5.43 -27.45 -2.93
CA PHE A 5 -5.65 -26.02 -2.86
C PHE A 5 -7.08 -25.69 -3.30
N GLU A 6 -7.81 -24.94 -2.46
CA GLU A 6 -9.18 -24.49 -2.73
C GLU A 6 -9.20 -23.00 -3.13
N PRO A 7 -9.38 -22.67 -4.42
CA PRO A 7 -9.30 -21.30 -4.93
C PRO A 7 -10.35 -20.35 -4.32
N ASP A 8 -11.55 -20.86 -4.02
CA ASP A 8 -12.64 -20.05 -3.49
C ASP A 8 -12.43 -19.66 -2.04
N ILE A 9 -11.89 -20.57 -1.22
CA ILE A 9 -11.46 -20.27 0.14
C ILE A 9 -10.34 -19.24 0.11
N PHE A 10 -9.34 -19.42 -0.77
CA PHE A 10 -8.26 -18.45 -0.94
C PHE A 10 -8.80 -17.05 -1.28
N LYS A 11 -9.64 -16.93 -2.31
CA LYS A 11 -10.22 -15.64 -2.74
C LYS A 11 -10.98 -14.97 -1.61
N LYS A 12 -11.80 -15.72 -0.87
CA LYS A 12 -12.56 -15.23 0.28
C LYS A 12 -11.64 -14.71 1.39
N THR A 13 -10.59 -15.47 1.72
CA THR A 13 -9.63 -15.07 2.76
C THR A 13 -8.80 -13.86 2.33
N TYR A 14 -8.27 -13.85 1.10
CA TYR A 14 -7.57 -12.70 0.53
C TYR A 14 -8.44 -11.45 0.58
N MET A 15 -9.70 -11.54 0.13
CA MET A 15 -10.63 -10.40 0.15
C MET A 15 -10.92 -9.89 1.55
N SER A 16 -10.88 -10.77 2.57
CA SER A 16 -10.99 -10.35 3.97
C SER A 16 -9.82 -9.46 4.40
N TYR A 17 -8.58 -9.85 4.05
CA TYR A 17 -7.39 -9.01 4.30
C TYR A 17 -7.45 -7.70 3.50
N TYR A 18 -7.72 -7.81 2.20
CA TYR A 18 -7.76 -6.68 1.29
C TYR A 18 -8.82 -5.65 1.72
N ARG A 19 -10.03 -6.08 2.09
CA ARG A 19 -11.09 -5.17 2.56
C ARG A 19 -10.70 -4.45 3.84
N LYS A 20 -10.09 -5.14 4.81
CA LYS A 20 -9.62 -4.51 6.05
C LYS A 20 -8.57 -3.45 5.76
N TRP A 21 -7.66 -3.76 4.84
CA TRP A 21 -6.63 -2.82 4.39
C TRP A 21 -7.24 -1.60 3.69
N CYS A 22 -8.17 -1.79 2.73
CA CYS A 22 -8.83 -0.68 2.04
C CYS A 22 -9.59 0.23 3.00
N VAL A 23 -10.29 -0.34 3.99
CA VAL A 23 -11.00 0.45 5.00
C VAL A 23 -10.02 1.24 5.85
N ALA A 24 -8.97 0.60 6.37
CA ALA A 24 -7.95 1.27 7.18
C ALA A 24 -7.28 2.41 6.40
N TRP A 25 -6.90 2.15 5.15
CA TRP A 25 -6.30 3.14 4.25
C TRP A 25 -7.26 4.30 3.93
N GLY A 26 -8.52 4.00 3.62
CA GLY A 26 -9.54 5.02 3.35
C GLY A 26 -9.77 5.94 4.54
N VAL A 27 -9.83 5.38 5.76
CA VAL A 27 -9.91 6.16 7.00
C VAL A 27 -8.69 7.05 7.18
N ILE A 28 -7.47 6.53 6.96
CA ILE A 28 -6.24 7.32 7.04
C ILE A 28 -6.28 8.49 6.04
N MET A 29 -6.70 8.27 4.80
CA MET A 29 -6.78 9.33 3.79
C MET A 29 -7.75 10.45 4.21
N VAL A 30 -8.92 10.11 4.74
CA VAL A 30 -9.88 11.10 5.25
C VAL A 30 -9.30 11.89 6.41
N LEU A 31 -8.65 11.21 7.38
CA LEU A 31 -8.03 11.87 8.53
C LEU A 31 -6.87 12.78 8.11
N LEU A 32 -6.09 12.40 7.10
CA LEU A 32 -5.01 13.24 6.56
C LEU A 32 -5.57 14.51 5.91
N VAL A 33 -6.61 14.40 5.09
CA VAL A 33 -7.26 15.57 4.49
C VAL A 33 -7.82 16.49 5.57
N ALA A 34 -8.52 15.93 6.57
CA ALA A 34 -9.04 16.71 7.68
C ALA A 34 -7.92 17.43 8.44
N LEU A 35 -6.82 16.73 8.75
CA LEU A 35 -5.65 17.32 9.40
C LEU A 35 -5.10 18.51 8.61
N ILE A 36 -4.84 18.33 7.30
CA ILE A 36 -4.27 19.41 6.46
C ILE A 36 -5.22 20.62 6.42
N VAL A 37 -6.52 20.40 6.23
CA VAL A 37 -7.52 21.48 6.18
C VAL A 37 -7.60 22.23 7.51
N THR A 38 -7.63 21.52 8.64
CA THR A 38 -7.65 22.16 9.97
C THR A 38 -6.33 22.87 10.27
N SER A 39 -5.18 22.29 9.92
CA SER A 39 -3.88 22.93 10.12
C SER A 39 -3.68 24.16 9.22
N TYR A 40 -4.32 24.23 8.05
CA TYR A 40 -4.31 25.45 7.23
C TYR A 40 -5.09 26.60 7.91
N THR A 41 -6.14 26.29 8.68
CA THR A 41 -6.90 27.32 9.42
C THR A 41 -6.17 27.83 10.67
N ILE A 42 -5.18 27.08 11.16
CA ILE A 42 -4.39 27.42 12.34
C ILE A 42 -2.97 27.75 11.86
N ASN A 43 -2.71 29.01 11.51
CA ASN A 43 -1.36 29.46 11.19
C ASN A 43 -0.46 29.22 12.40
N SER A 44 0.39 28.19 12.34
CA SER A 44 1.38 27.94 13.39
C SER A 44 2.68 28.62 13.01
N GLU A 45 3.13 29.59 13.80
CA GLU A 45 4.49 30.17 13.76
C GLU A 45 5.55 29.17 14.28
N SER A 46 5.45 27.90 13.92
CA SER A 46 6.39 26.88 14.38
C SER A 46 7.58 26.79 13.42
N GLN A 47 8.80 26.71 13.95
CA GLN A 47 10.03 26.58 13.14
C GLN A 47 10.26 25.15 12.59
N ILE A 48 9.31 24.23 12.81
CA ILE A 48 9.47 22.79 12.56
C ILE A 48 8.35 22.24 11.66
N ILE A 49 7.14 22.78 11.83
CA ILE A 49 5.95 22.42 11.07
C ILE A 49 5.49 23.66 10.32
N ALA A 50 5.43 23.55 9.01
CA ALA A 50 4.86 24.58 8.16
C ALA A 50 3.58 24.06 7.50
N THR A 51 2.60 24.95 7.40
CA THR A 51 1.32 24.72 6.73
C THR A 51 1.16 25.73 5.60
N GLY A 52 0.54 25.34 4.50
CA GLY A 52 0.37 26.25 3.38
C GLY A 52 0.01 25.59 2.07
N LEU A 53 -0.06 26.40 1.01
CA LEU A 53 -0.36 25.91 -0.33
C LEU A 53 0.79 25.10 -0.91
N PHE A 54 2.01 25.63 -0.78
CA PHE A 54 3.28 25.02 -1.14
C PHE A 54 4.23 25.16 0.04
N VAL A 55 4.70 24.04 0.57
CA VAL A 55 5.48 24.05 1.81
C VAL A 55 6.76 23.25 1.64
N ILE A 56 7.86 23.81 2.14
CA ILE A 56 9.14 23.12 2.29
C ILE A 56 9.57 23.30 3.74
N ASP A 57 9.59 22.21 4.52
CA ASP A 57 10.06 22.23 5.90
C ASP A 57 10.41 20.80 6.37
N ARG A 58 10.86 20.62 7.61
CA ARG A 58 11.07 19.31 8.23
C ARG A 58 9.77 18.51 8.24
N ILE A 59 8.67 19.15 8.65
CA ILE A 59 7.32 18.62 8.58
C ILE A 59 6.47 19.59 7.74
N ALA A 60 6.16 19.19 6.50
CA ALA A 60 5.40 20.00 5.57
C ALA A 60 3.96 19.50 5.48
N LEU A 61 3.00 20.37 5.83
CA LEU A 61 1.55 20.15 5.67
C LEU A 61 1.04 21.01 4.52
N GLY A 62 1.12 20.48 3.29
CA GLY A 62 0.80 21.20 2.07
C GLY A 62 -0.61 20.94 1.55
N ILE A 63 -1.32 21.94 1.04
CA ILE A 63 -2.55 21.68 0.27
C ILE A 63 -2.16 21.09 -1.10
N LEU A 64 -1.41 21.84 -1.91
CA LEU A 64 -0.98 21.36 -3.22
C LEU A 64 0.29 20.53 -3.09
N THR A 65 1.31 21.07 -2.44
CA THR A 65 2.61 20.39 -2.34
C THR A 65 3.25 20.51 -0.97
N GLY A 66 3.79 19.41 -0.45
CA GLY A 66 4.60 19.38 0.77
C GLY A 66 5.92 18.66 0.54
N TYR A 67 7.03 19.36 0.79
CA TYR A 67 8.40 18.84 0.73
C TYR A 67 9.02 18.78 2.12
N GLY A 68 9.67 17.65 2.49
CA GLY A 68 10.31 17.58 3.79
C GLY A 68 10.90 16.24 4.19
N LEU A 69 11.20 16.09 5.48
CA LEU A 69 11.46 14.77 6.06
C LEU A 69 10.13 14.01 6.17
N ILE A 70 9.10 14.71 6.64
CA ILE A 70 7.71 14.27 6.63
C ILE A 70 6.94 15.24 5.75
N GLY A 71 6.43 14.75 4.62
CA GLY A 71 5.61 15.52 3.68
C GLY A 71 4.21 14.95 3.69
N ILE A 72 3.25 15.73 4.17
CA ILE A 72 1.83 15.38 4.14
C ILE A 72 1.15 16.43 3.27
N ALA A 73 0.53 15.99 2.18
CA ALA A 73 -0.15 16.91 1.29
C ALA A 73 -1.44 16.36 0.71
N VAL A 74 -2.34 17.21 0.20
CA VAL A 74 -3.57 16.72 -0.45
C VAL A 74 -3.27 16.19 -1.85
N VAL A 75 -2.43 16.91 -2.61
CA VAL A 75 -2.14 16.57 -4.01
C VAL A 75 -0.77 15.92 -4.19
N TYR A 76 0.32 16.55 -3.75
CA TYR A 76 1.68 16.07 -3.98
C TYR A 76 2.54 16.10 -2.71
N ALA A 77 3.01 14.94 -2.25
CA ALA A 77 3.96 14.84 -1.15
C ALA A 77 5.30 14.30 -1.63
N PHE A 78 6.38 15.01 -1.32
CA PHE A 78 7.75 14.66 -1.67
C PHE A 78 8.62 14.66 -0.41
N ALA A 79 8.88 13.50 0.17
CA ALA A 79 9.56 13.43 1.45
C ALA A 79 10.20 12.07 1.73
N ILE A 80 10.96 11.94 2.81
CA ILE A 80 11.39 10.61 3.27
C ILE A 80 10.16 9.76 3.63
N LEU A 81 9.26 10.35 4.42
CA LEU A 81 7.93 9.84 4.69
C LEU A 81 6.91 10.76 4.00
N ALA A 82 6.36 10.28 2.88
CA ALA A 82 5.43 11.02 2.05
C ALA A 82 4.02 10.42 2.18
N MET A 83 3.04 11.25 2.53
CA MET A 83 1.64 10.87 2.62
C MET A 83 0.77 11.84 1.83
N SER A 84 -0.02 11.33 0.89
CA SER A 84 -0.91 12.18 0.10
C SER A 84 -2.05 11.39 -0.51
N PRO A 85 -3.31 11.86 -0.41
CA PRO A 85 -4.44 11.33 -1.19
C PRO A 85 -4.26 11.44 -2.71
N GLY A 86 -3.40 12.33 -3.20
CA GLY A 86 -3.02 12.38 -4.61
C GLY A 86 -1.83 11.46 -4.88
N GLN A 87 -0.65 12.08 -4.93
CA GLN A 87 0.63 11.46 -5.26
C GLN A 87 1.61 11.59 -4.10
N ALA A 88 2.28 10.49 -3.76
CA ALA A 88 3.34 10.45 -2.77
C ALA A 88 4.62 9.87 -3.38
N LEU A 89 5.74 10.58 -3.21
CA LEU A 89 7.07 10.13 -3.58
C LEU A 89 8.00 10.20 -2.37
N GLY A 90 8.61 9.07 -2.01
CA GLY A 90 9.49 9.03 -0.85
C GLY A 90 10.19 7.71 -0.63
N ILE A 91 10.85 7.55 0.52
CA ILE A 91 11.34 6.23 0.94
C ILE A 91 10.15 5.37 1.37
N ILE A 92 9.27 5.96 2.18
CA ILE A 92 7.96 5.42 2.52
C ILE A 92 6.93 6.35 1.90
N ALA A 93 6.18 5.84 0.92
CA ALA A 93 5.17 6.59 0.18
C ALA A 93 3.79 5.99 0.40
N ILE A 94 2.88 6.79 0.96
CA ILE A 94 1.48 6.43 1.17
C ILE A 94 0.64 7.38 0.31
N GLY A 95 0.34 6.93 -0.90
CA GLY A 95 -0.42 7.66 -1.92
C GLY A 95 -1.88 7.21 -1.97
N GLY A 96 -2.79 8.12 -2.29
CA GLY A 96 -4.17 7.80 -2.61
C GLY A 96 -4.28 7.21 -4.02
N ILE A 97 -3.75 7.95 -5.01
CA ILE A 97 -3.76 7.53 -6.41
C ILE A 97 -2.44 6.86 -6.78
N ASN A 98 -1.32 7.57 -6.59
CA ASN A 98 0.01 7.09 -6.97
C ASN A 98 0.96 7.15 -5.77
N ALA A 99 1.72 6.09 -5.54
CA ALA A 99 2.76 6.02 -4.53
C ALA A 99 4.04 5.43 -5.13
N CYS A 100 5.16 6.09 -4.93
CA CYS A 100 6.46 5.60 -5.38
C CYS A 100 7.50 5.70 -4.25
N GLY A 101 8.16 4.59 -3.92
CA GLY A 101 9.18 4.56 -2.89
C GLY A 101 9.79 3.20 -2.65
N ILE A 102 10.59 3.03 -1.59
CA ILE A 102 11.03 1.69 -1.18
C ILE A 102 9.83 0.87 -0.69
N ILE A 103 8.99 1.51 0.14
CA ILE A 103 7.70 0.99 0.57
C ILE A 103 6.63 1.91 -0.02
N ALA A 104 5.77 1.38 -0.86
CA ALA A 104 4.72 2.12 -1.55
C ALA A 104 3.34 1.51 -1.28
N ILE A 105 2.41 2.36 -0.84
CA ILE A 105 1.01 2.01 -0.59
C ILE A 105 0.13 2.98 -1.36
N GLY A 106 -0.70 2.49 -2.27
CA GLY A 106 -1.68 3.32 -2.99
C GLY A 106 -2.39 2.55 -4.11
N VAL A 107 -3.30 3.20 -4.84
CA VAL A 107 -3.98 2.54 -5.97
C VAL A 107 -2.97 2.04 -7.01
N ASN A 108 -2.04 2.91 -7.41
CA ASN A 108 -0.85 2.56 -8.20
C ASN A 108 0.39 2.70 -7.31
N ALA A 109 0.96 1.57 -6.89
CA ALA A 109 2.11 1.54 -5.99
C ALA A 109 3.34 0.98 -6.71
N GLY A 110 4.45 1.72 -6.69
CA GLY A 110 5.74 1.29 -7.23
C GLY A 110 6.82 1.31 -6.16
N GLY A 111 7.49 0.17 -5.93
CA GLY A 111 8.56 0.12 -4.94
C GLY A 111 9.24 -1.22 -4.78
N ILE A 112 10.06 -1.37 -3.74
CA ILE A 112 10.57 -2.71 -3.37
C ILE A 112 9.42 -3.52 -2.76
N ILE A 113 8.67 -2.91 -1.86
CA ILE A 113 7.41 -3.45 -1.31
C ILE A 113 6.28 -2.55 -1.80
N ALA A 114 5.37 -3.10 -2.60
CA ALA A 114 4.25 -2.37 -3.18
C ALA A 114 2.91 -3.03 -2.80
N LEU A 115 2.01 -2.23 -2.25
CA LEU A 115 0.64 -2.64 -1.92
C LEU A 115 -0.36 -1.72 -2.63
N GLY A 116 -1.20 -2.30 -3.48
CA GLY A 116 -2.12 -1.50 -4.28
C GLY A 116 -3.05 -2.30 -5.16
N ILE A 117 -3.86 -1.60 -5.95
CA ILE A 117 -4.64 -2.24 -7.01
C ILE A 117 -3.69 -2.68 -8.13
N ASN A 118 -2.82 -1.75 -8.53
CA ASN A 118 -1.72 -1.94 -9.46
C ASN A 118 -0.41 -1.81 -8.67
N ALA A 119 0.17 -2.93 -8.28
CA ALA A 119 1.37 -2.97 -7.46
C ALA A 119 2.57 -3.46 -8.28
N TYR A 120 3.66 -2.70 -8.29
CA TYR A 120 4.89 -3.01 -9.00
C TYR A 120 6.06 -3.05 -8.02
N GLY A 121 6.71 -4.20 -7.85
CA GLY A 121 7.86 -4.26 -6.96
C GLY A 121 8.54 -5.61 -6.82
N VAL A 122 9.50 -5.71 -5.90
CA VAL A 122 10.09 -7.01 -5.57
C VAL A 122 9.05 -7.88 -4.87
N ILE A 123 8.33 -7.29 -3.91
CA ILE A 123 7.15 -7.87 -3.27
C ILE A 123 5.96 -7.00 -3.68
N ALA A 124 5.02 -7.58 -4.42
CA ALA A 124 3.83 -6.89 -4.90
C ALA A 124 2.55 -7.59 -4.41
N ILE A 125 1.67 -6.83 -3.76
CA ILE A 125 0.40 -7.33 -3.22
C ILE A 125 -0.73 -6.52 -3.82
N GLY A 126 -1.62 -7.20 -4.54
CA GLY A 126 -2.72 -6.53 -5.24
C GLY A 126 -3.43 -7.42 -6.24
N PRO A 127 -4.67 -7.06 -6.63
CA PRO A 127 -5.36 -7.68 -7.76
C PRO A 127 -4.48 -7.70 -9.02
N HIS A 128 -3.77 -6.61 -9.33
CA HIS A 128 -2.81 -6.52 -10.42
C HIS A 128 -1.40 -6.31 -9.86
N ALA A 129 -0.79 -7.39 -9.38
CA ALA A 129 0.55 -7.36 -8.79
C ALA A 129 1.61 -7.85 -9.78
N TRP A 130 2.67 -7.08 -9.96
CA TRP A 130 3.82 -7.40 -10.81
C TRP A 130 5.12 -7.35 -9.99
N GLY A 131 5.83 -8.47 -9.93
CA GLY A 131 7.04 -8.53 -9.11
C GLY A 131 7.80 -9.84 -9.08
N ILE A 132 8.76 -9.96 -8.16
CA ILE A 132 9.46 -11.23 -7.92
C ILE A 132 8.57 -12.14 -7.09
N TYR A 133 8.06 -11.65 -5.96
CA TYR A 133 7.04 -12.29 -5.12
C TYR A 133 5.72 -11.57 -5.33
N THR A 134 4.70 -12.28 -5.80
CA THR A 134 3.38 -11.70 -6.05
C THR A 134 2.28 -12.42 -5.31
N LEU A 135 1.44 -11.64 -4.62
CA LEU A 135 0.20 -12.10 -4.01
C LEU A 135 -0.96 -11.39 -4.70
N SER A 136 -1.81 -12.18 -5.37
CA SER A 136 -2.94 -11.65 -6.14
C SER A 136 -4.14 -12.58 -6.03
N ASN A 137 -5.35 -12.02 -6.08
CA ASN A 137 -6.59 -12.79 -6.21
C ASN A 137 -7.08 -12.95 -7.64
N SER A 138 -6.30 -12.48 -8.63
CA SER A 138 -6.68 -12.48 -10.04
C SER A 138 -5.64 -13.22 -10.89
N GLU A 139 -5.98 -13.45 -12.16
CA GLU A 139 -5.08 -13.99 -13.17
C GLU A 139 -4.04 -12.98 -13.67
N PHE A 140 -4.25 -11.69 -13.40
CA PHE A 140 -3.36 -10.62 -13.86
C PHE A 140 -2.08 -10.48 -13.04
N GLY A 141 -2.02 -11.07 -11.84
CA GLY A 141 -0.80 -11.07 -11.04
C GLY A 141 0.31 -11.85 -11.75
N LYS A 142 1.46 -11.23 -12.02
CA LYS A 142 2.59 -11.84 -12.72
C LYS A 142 3.87 -11.68 -11.93
N GLY A 143 4.60 -12.77 -11.75
CA GLY A 143 5.91 -12.72 -11.11
C GLY A 143 6.67 -14.03 -11.23
N ARG A 144 7.88 -14.04 -10.68
CA ARG A 144 8.75 -15.23 -10.66
C ARG A 144 8.25 -16.29 -9.66
N TYR A 145 7.76 -15.83 -8.51
CA TYR A 145 7.11 -16.64 -7.48
C TYR A 145 5.73 -16.03 -7.19
N ARG A 146 4.67 -16.77 -7.49
CA ARG A 146 3.29 -16.31 -7.44
C ARG A 146 2.47 -17.13 -6.46
N PHE A 147 1.69 -16.43 -5.66
CA PHE A 147 0.58 -17.00 -4.91
C PHE A 147 -0.72 -16.34 -5.36
N SER A 148 -1.48 -17.08 -6.16
CA SER A 148 -2.78 -16.66 -6.69
C SER A 148 -3.75 -17.84 -6.74
N PRO A 149 -5.02 -17.67 -7.16
CA PRO A 149 -5.97 -18.79 -7.25
C PRO A 149 -5.54 -19.85 -8.29
N ASN A 150 -4.76 -19.47 -9.29
CA ASN A 150 -4.39 -20.32 -10.42
C ASN A 150 -2.91 -20.75 -10.40
N HIS A 151 -2.13 -20.30 -9.41
CA HIS A 151 -0.70 -20.61 -9.30
C HIS A 151 -0.23 -20.49 -7.84
N GLN A 152 0.41 -21.54 -7.31
CA GLN A 152 0.85 -21.60 -5.91
C GLN A 152 2.31 -22.05 -5.84
N ASP A 153 3.24 -21.14 -6.13
CA ASP A 153 4.66 -21.42 -5.99
C ASP A 153 5.03 -21.61 -4.51
N GLU A 154 5.69 -22.71 -4.18
CA GLU A 154 6.03 -23.07 -2.80
C GLU A 154 6.73 -21.93 -2.05
N GLN A 155 7.65 -21.21 -2.72
CA GLN A 155 8.35 -20.07 -2.13
C GLN A 155 7.42 -18.90 -1.82
N ALA A 156 6.48 -18.58 -2.71
CA ALA A 156 5.52 -17.51 -2.50
C ALA A 156 4.50 -17.88 -1.42
N VAL A 157 4.03 -19.13 -1.43
CA VAL A 157 3.12 -19.65 -0.39
C VAL A 157 3.77 -19.51 0.98
N LYS A 158 4.96 -20.09 1.19
CA LYS A 158 5.68 -19.99 2.48
C LYS A 158 5.91 -18.53 2.90
N PHE A 159 6.33 -17.68 1.97
CA PHE A 159 6.57 -16.27 2.25
C PHE A 159 5.30 -15.54 2.70
N PHE A 160 4.21 -15.61 1.94
CA PHE A 160 3.01 -14.86 2.24
C PHE A 160 2.22 -15.45 3.40
N THR A 161 2.22 -16.77 3.60
CA THR A 161 1.51 -17.39 4.71
C THR A 161 2.23 -17.19 6.05
N HIS A 162 3.55 -16.94 6.02
CA HIS A 162 4.26 -16.47 7.21
C HIS A 162 3.69 -15.13 7.73
N PHE A 163 3.40 -14.17 6.84
CA PHE A 163 2.83 -12.87 7.21
C PHE A 163 1.29 -12.85 7.28
N MET A 164 0.63 -13.71 6.52
CA MET A 164 -0.83 -13.82 6.41
C MET A 164 -1.26 -15.26 6.67
N PRO A 165 -1.16 -15.76 7.92
CA PRO A 165 -1.32 -17.18 8.23
C PRO A 165 -2.69 -17.74 7.89
N LYS A 166 -3.73 -16.90 7.83
CA LYS A 166 -5.06 -17.36 7.43
C LYS A 166 -5.11 -17.80 5.97
N LEU A 167 -4.17 -17.40 5.11
CA LEU A 167 -4.09 -17.91 3.74
C LEU A 167 -3.81 -19.42 3.71
N ASN A 168 -3.22 -20.01 4.76
CA ASN A 168 -3.03 -21.46 4.85
C ASN A 168 -4.35 -22.23 4.92
N THR A 169 -5.46 -21.61 5.30
CA THR A 169 -6.76 -22.31 5.34
C THR A 169 -7.27 -22.70 3.95
N ALA A 170 -6.66 -22.16 2.89
CA ALA A 170 -6.95 -22.57 1.52
C ALA A 170 -6.31 -23.91 1.13
N PHE A 171 -5.39 -24.42 1.94
CA PHE A 171 -4.83 -25.75 1.79
C PHE A 171 -5.59 -26.68 2.74
N SER A 172 -6.44 -27.53 2.18
CA SER A 172 -7.23 -28.48 2.97
C SER A 172 -6.32 -29.65 3.39
N PRO A 173 -6.32 -30.06 4.68
CA PRO A 173 -5.55 -31.22 5.12
C PRO A 173 -6.09 -32.56 4.61
N ASN A 174 -7.32 -32.62 4.07
CA ASN A 174 -7.94 -33.85 3.60
C ASN A 174 -8.97 -33.56 2.49
N SER A 175 -8.64 -33.96 1.26
CA SER A 175 -9.61 -34.45 0.28
C SER A 175 -9.00 -35.64 -0.46
#